data_AF-A0A6G4X6T4-F1
#
_entry.id   AF-A0A6G4X6T4-F1
#
_cell.length_a   1.000
_cell.length_b   1.000
_cell.length_c   1.000
_cell.angle_alpha   90.00
_cell.angle_beta   90.00
_cell.angle_gamma   90.00
#
_symmetry.space_group_name_H-M   'P 1'
#
loop_
_entity.id
_entity.type
_entity.pdbx_description
1 polymer ?
#
loop_
_entity_poly.entity_id
_entity_poly.type
_entity_poly.pdbx_seq_one_letter_code
_entity_poly.pdbx_strand_id
1 'polypeptide(L)'
;RVWGGRLGLVFIDGGHTDEHATADYEGWVPHLAPGGLLAVHDVFPDPADGGQAPYRIWRRAVESGDFEERSVTGSLRVLRRRA
;
A
#
# COMPACT_ATOMS: atom_id res chain seq x y z
N ARG A 1 -2.22 26.70 6.39
CA ARG A 1 -1.72 25.41 5.88
C ARG A 1 -2.73 24.34 6.30
N VAL A 2 -3.26 23.54 5.38
CA VAL A 2 -4.32 22.53 5.70
C VAL A 2 -3.76 21.14 5.98
N TRP A 3 -2.45 20.93 5.81
CA TRP A 3 -1.75 19.69 6.09
C TRP A 3 -0.27 19.92 6.44
N GLY A 4 0.35 19.02 7.22
CA GLY A 4 1.78 19.09 7.55
C GLY A 4 2.33 18.03 8.50
N GLY A 5 1.51 17.08 8.98
CA GLY A 5 1.93 16.00 9.87
C GLY A 5 2.29 14.70 9.15
N ARG A 6 2.61 13.65 9.91
CA ARG A 6 2.66 12.27 9.41
C ARG A 6 1.24 11.67 9.43
N LEU A 7 0.96 10.79 8.48
CA LEU A 7 -0.32 10.08 8.39
C LEU A 7 -0.31 8.85 9.31
N GLY A 8 -1.41 8.58 10.01
CA GLY A 8 -1.60 7.31 10.73
C GLY A 8 -2.04 6.16 9.81
N LEU A 9 -2.63 6.50 8.67
CA LEU A 9 -3.14 5.57 7.68
C LEU A 9 -2.95 6.17 6.28
N VAL A 10 -2.47 5.34 5.35
CA VAL A 10 -2.55 5.55 3.91
C VAL A 10 -3.35 4.38 3.34
N PHE A 11 -4.40 4.69 2.58
CA PHE A 11 -5.21 3.69 1.88
C PHE A 11 -5.10 3.93 0.38
N ILE A 12 -4.50 2.98 -0.35
CA ILE A 12 -4.33 3.02 -1.81
C ILE A 12 -5.44 2.18 -2.43
N ASP A 13 -6.36 2.87 -3.08
CA ASP A 13 -7.52 2.35 -3.81
C ASP A 13 -7.82 3.27 -5.02
N GLY A 14 -6.74 3.74 -5.65
CA GLY A 14 -6.77 4.69 -6.77
C GLY A 14 -6.86 3.99 -8.12
N GLY A 15 -5.95 4.32 -9.04
CA GLY A 15 -5.91 3.72 -10.37
C GLY A 15 -5.15 2.39 -10.42
N HIS A 16 -5.60 1.46 -11.27
CA HIS A 16 -5.04 0.09 -11.38
C HIS A 16 -4.06 -0.10 -12.55
N THR A 17 -3.47 0.98 -13.07
CA THR A 17 -2.31 0.90 -13.96
C THR A 17 -1.03 0.90 -13.11
N ASP A 18 0.07 0.36 -13.65
CA ASP A 18 1.36 0.40 -12.93
C ASP A 18 1.82 1.83 -12.65
N GLU A 19 1.56 2.75 -13.58
CA GLU A 19 1.87 4.17 -13.43
C GLU A 19 1.11 4.77 -12.24
N HIS A 20 -0.21 4.58 -12.18
CA HIS A 20 -1.03 5.13 -11.10
C HIS A 20 -0.71 4.50 -9.74
N ALA A 21 -0.65 3.17 -9.66
CA ALA A 21 -0.37 2.47 -8.41
C ALA A 21 1.03 2.81 -7.87
N THR A 22 2.03 2.93 -8.76
CA THR A 22 3.39 3.33 -8.36
C THR A 22 3.42 4.78 -7.91
N ALA A 23 2.76 5.69 -8.64
CA ALA A 23 2.68 7.10 -8.26
C ALA A 23 1.99 7.30 -6.91
N ASP A 24 0.90 6.58 -6.65
CA ASP A 24 0.23 6.59 -5.34
C ASP A 24 1.14 6.06 -4.23
N TYR A 25 1.80 4.93 -4.46
CA TYR A 25 2.74 4.38 -3.48
C TYR A 25 3.88 5.35 -3.16
N GLU A 26 4.58 5.85 -4.18
CA GLU A 26 5.74 6.72 -4.01
C GLU A 26 5.36 8.11 -3.50
N GLY A 27 4.18 8.61 -3.88
CA GLY A 27 3.66 9.89 -3.43
C GLY A 27 3.21 9.88 -1.97
N TRP A 28 2.59 8.79 -1.49
CA TRP A 28 1.94 8.78 -0.18
C TRP A 28 2.75 8.07 0.92
N VAL A 29 3.46 6.98 0.62
CA VAL A 29 4.20 6.20 1.62
C VAL A 29 5.24 7.02 2.39
N PRO A 30 5.97 7.99 1.79
CA PRO A 30 6.89 8.85 2.55
C PRO A 30 6.21 9.66 3.66
N HIS A 31 4.90 9.91 3.57
CA HIS A 31 4.14 10.67 4.57
C HIS A 31 3.58 9.79 5.70
N LEU A 32 3.59 8.47 5.56
CA LEU A 32 3.09 7.54 6.58
C LEU A 32 3.99 7.56 7.82
N ALA A 33 3.40 7.64 9.02
CA ALA A 33 4.15 7.60 10.28
C ALA A 33 4.83 6.24 10.48
N PRO A 34 5.95 6.18 11.22
CA PRO A 34 6.39 4.93 11.84
C PRO A 34 5.26 4.36 12.70
N GLY A 35 4.98 3.06 12.56
CA GLY A 35 3.76 2.49 13.12
C GLY A 35 2.46 2.99 12.45
N GLY A 36 2.52 3.56 11.25
CA GLY A 36 1.32 3.83 10.46
C GLY A 36 0.82 2.55 9.77
N LEU A 37 -0.41 2.58 9.28
CA LEU A 37 -0.97 1.52 8.45
C LEU A 37 -0.92 1.91 6.96
N LEU A 38 -0.43 1.00 6.13
CA LEU A 38 -0.60 1.04 4.68
C LEU A 38 -1.64 -0.02 4.32
N ALA A 39 -2.77 0.41 3.78
CA ALA A 39 -3.80 -0.47 3.23
C ALA A 39 -3.75 -0.39 1.70
N VAL A 40 -3.74 -1.55 1.02
CA VAL A 40 -3.75 -1.65 -0.44
C VAL A 40 -4.91 -2.54 -0.83
N HIS A 41 -5.84 -2.02 -1.64
CA HIS A 41 -6.99 -2.77 -2.15
C HIS A 41 -6.67 -3.44 -3.49
N ASP A 42 -7.52 -4.39 -3.92
CA ASP A 42 -7.39 -5.11 -5.19
C ASP A 42 -6.05 -5.83 -5.39
N VAL A 43 -5.52 -6.40 -4.30
CA VAL A 43 -4.32 -7.24 -4.34
C VAL A 43 -4.70 -8.68 -4.70
N PHE A 44 -4.38 -9.06 -5.93
CA PHE A 44 -4.54 -10.42 -6.46
C PHE A 44 -3.16 -11.03 -6.76
N PRO A 45 -2.68 -12.01 -5.97
CA PRO A 45 -1.41 -12.67 -6.27
C PRO A 45 -1.44 -13.53 -7.54
N ASP A 46 -2.61 -14.10 -7.87
CA ASP A 46 -2.83 -14.82 -9.12
C ASP A 46 -3.32 -13.83 -10.20
N PRO A 47 -2.65 -13.72 -11.36
CA PRO A 47 -3.10 -12.89 -12.46
C PRO A 47 -4.44 -13.32 -13.08
N ALA A 48 -4.91 -14.54 -12.83
CA ALA A 48 -6.24 -14.99 -13.25
C ALA A 48 -7.38 -14.32 -12.46
N ASP A 49 -7.11 -13.89 -11.22
CA ASP A 49 -8.11 -13.30 -10.33
C ASP A 49 -8.25 -11.78 -10.50
N GLY A 50 -7.28 -11.12 -11.15
CA GLY A 50 -7.34 -9.69 -11.41
C GLY A 50 -6.03 -9.04 -11.85
N GLY A 51 -6.12 -7.72 -12.03
CA GLY A 51 -4.98 -6.87 -12.37
C GLY A 51 -3.87 -6.93 -11.34
N GLN A 52 -2.63 -6.73 -11.80
CA GLN A 52 -1.43 -6.99 -10.99
C GLN A 52 -0.77 -5.73 -10.42
N ALA A 53 -1.26 -4.53 -10.75
CA ALA A 53 -0.63 -3.28 -10.31
C ALA A 53 -0.66 -3.11 -8.77
N PRO A 54 -1.80 -3.30 -8.07
CA PRO A 54 -1.82 -3.24 -6.60
C PRO A 54 -0.99 -4.36 -5.95
N TYR A 55 -1.00 -5.56 -6.53
CA TYR A 55 -0.16 -6.66 -6.08
C TYR A 55 1.34 -6.32 -6.12
N ARG A 56 1.81 -5.66 -7.18
CA ARG A 56 3.22 -5.26 -7.30
C ARG A 56 3.66 -4.25 -6.24
N ILE A 57 2.82 -3.27 -5.89
CA ILE A 57 3.16 -2.30 -4.83
C ILE A 57 3.06 -2.90 -3.43
N TRP A 58 2.10 -3.80 -3.19
CA TRP A 58 2.04 -4.56 -1.94
C TRP A 58 3.30 -5.43 -1.78
N ARG A 59 3.68 -6.15 -2.84
CA ARG A 59 4.88 -7.00 -2.84
C ARG A 59 6.14 -6.16 -2.59
N ARG A 60 6.28 -5.02 -3.27
CA ARG A 60 7.37 -4.06 -3.04
C ARG A 60 7.47 -3.63 -1.56
N ALA A 61 6.34 -3.36 -0.92
CA ALA A 61 6.31 -2.96 0.49
C ALA A 61 6.75 -4.08 1.44
N VAL A 62 6.29 -5.31 1.20
CA VAL A 62 6.67 -6.49 2.00
C VAL A 62 8.15 -6.83 1.80
N GLU A 63 8.62 -6.83 0.55
CA GLU A 63 10.01 -7.14 0.18
C GLU A 63 11.00 -6.09 0.68
N SER A 64 10.59 -4.84 0.90
CA SER A 64 11.49 -3.80 1.42
C SER A 64 11.95 -4.07 2.85
N GLY A 65 11.19 -4.88 3.61
CA GLY A 65 11.45 -5.08 5.03
C GLY A 65 11.10 -3.86 5.89
N ASP A 66 10.46 -2.82 5.35
CA ASP A 66 9.96 -1.69 6.15
C ASP A 66 8.55 -1.93 6.67
N PHE A 67 7.86 -2.94 6.13
CA PHE A 67 6.49 -3.26 6.43
C PHE A 67 6.31 -4.68 6.94
N GLU A 68 5.33 -4.86 7.80
CA GLU A 68 4.87 -6.16 8.29
C GLU A 68 3.39 -6.34 7.95
N GLU A 69 3.03 -7.46 7.33
CA GLU A 69 1.64 -7.76 7.05
C GLU A 69 0.86 -8.06 8.32
N ARG A 70 -0.30 -7.42 8.48
CA ARG A 70 -1.15 -7.52 9.68
C ARG A 70 -2.44 -8.26 9.45
N SER A 71 -3.10 -8.03 8.31
CA SER A 71 -4.35 -8.70 8.00
C SER A 71 -4.62 -8.76 6.51
N VAL A 72 -5.36 -9.80 6.14
CA VAL A 72 -5.86 -10.04 4.79
C VAL A 72 -7.38 -10.26 4.87
N THR A 73 -8.13 -9.48 4.10
CA THR A 73 -9.60 -9.60 4.02
C THR A 73 -10.02 -9.48 2.56
N GLY A 74 -10.30 -10.60 1.89
CA GLY A 74 -10.52 -10.61 0.44
C GLY A 74 -9.29 -10.12 -0.32
N SER A 75 -9.47 -9.12 -1.21
CA SER A 75 -8.37 -8.47 -1.95
C SER A 75 -7.65 -7.39 -1.15
N LEU A 76 -8.13 -7.01 0.04
CA LEU A 76 -7.49 -6.02 0.88
C LEU A 76 -6.26 -6.62 1.59
N ARG A 77 -5.15 -5.90 1.56
CA ARG A 77 -3.96 -6.16 2.39
C ARG A 77 -3.71 -4.98 3.30
N VAL A 78 -3.46 -5.25 4.59
CA VAL A 78 -3.09 -4.23 5.57
C VAL A 78 -1.70 -4.52 6.10
N LEU A 79 -0.81 -3.55 5.93
CA LEU A 79 0.58 -3.57 6.35
C LEU A 79 0.81 -2.53 7.45
N ARG A 80 1.64 -2.85 8.43
CA ARG A 80 2.13 -1.91 9.45
C ARG A 80 3.53 -1.46 9.07
N ARG A 81 3.76 -0.14 8.98
CA ARG A 81 5.10 0.42 8.84
C ARG A 81 5.87 0.16 10.14
N ARG A 82 7.08 -0.40 10.03
CA ARG A 82 7.99 -0.58 11.16
C ARG A 82 8.45 0.78 11.71
N ALA A 83 8.94 0.77 12.95
CA ALA A 83 9.40 1.97 13.65
C ALA A 83 10.70 2.50 13.04
#